data_AF-A0A5J6Q901-F1
#
_entry.id   AF-A0A5J6Q901-F1
#
_cell.length_a   1.000
_cell.length_b   1.000
_cell.length_c   1.000
_cell.angle_alpha   90.00
_cell.angle_beta   90.00
_cell.angle_gamma   90.00
#
_symmetry.space_group_name_H-M   'P 1'
#
loop_
_entity.id
_entity.type
_entity.pdbx_description
1 polymer ?
#
loop_
_entity_poly.entity_id
_entity_poly.type
_entity_poly.pdbx_seq_one_letter_code
_entity_poly.pdbx_strand_id
1 'polypeptide(L)' 'MVLRTIRLALSACGASALVLLALCLGAQNLDERVSLNLGLGRSTELPTGFVVGIALVAGLFSGGMGAALVLSGGSDRGV' A
#
# COMPACT_ATOMS: atom_id res chain seq x y z
N MET A 1 -16.78 15.29 -11.27
CA MET A 1 -16.60 14.22 -10.26
C MET A 1 -15.57 13.19 -10.68
N VAL A 2 -15.82 12.42 -11.75
CA VAL A 2 -14.97 11.27 -12.16
C VAL A 2 -13.48 11.61 -12.34
N LEU A 3 -13.15 12.77 -12.89
CA LEU A 3 -11.77 13.20 -13.09
C LEU A 3 -10.98 13.36 -11.77
N ARG A 4 -11.63 13.82 -10.68
CA ARG A 4 -10.99 13.99 -9.36
C ARG A 4 -10.72 12.63 -8.71
N THR A 5 -11.68 11.72 -8.82
CA THR A 5 -11.57 10.35 -8.30
C THR A 5 -10.47 9.57 -9.03
N ILE A 6 -10.38 9.70 -10.37
CA ILE A 6 -9.30 9.09 -11.17
C ILE A 6 -7.93 9.67 -10.78
N ARG A 7 -7.80 10.99 -10.59
CA ARG A 7 -6.52 11.58 -10.16
C ARG A 7 -6.10 11.10 -8.77
N LEU A 8 -7.04 11.01 -7.82
CA LEU A 8 -6.77 10.51 -6.47
C LEU A 8 -6.37 9.03 -6.49
N ALA A 9 -7.03 8.22 -7.32
CA ALA A 9 -6.69 6.81 -7.51
C ALA A 9 -5.29 6.65 -8.13
N LEU A 10 -4.95 7.44 -9.15
CA LEU A 10 -3.63 7.46 -9.78
C LEU A 10 -2.54 7.90 -8.79
N SER A 11 -2.78 8.93 -7.98
CA SER A 11 -1.82 9.38 -6.97
C SER A 11 -1.63 8.36 -5.85
N ALA A 12 -2.70 7.68 -5.41
CA ALA A 12 -2.61 6.62 -4.41
C ALA A 12 -1.83 5.40 -4.94
N CYS A 13 -2.04 5.05 -6.21
CA CYS A 13 -1.30 3.99 -6.88
C CYS A 13 0.19 4.35 -7.02
N GLY A 14 0.49 5.57 -7.48
CA GLY A 14 1.86 6.07 -7.63
C GLY A 14 2.60 6.18 -6.30
N ALA A 15 1.94 6.69 -5.25
CA ALA A 15 2.51 6.78 -3.90
C ALA A 15 2.81 5.38 -3.33
N SER A 16 1.88 4.43 -3.51
CA SER A 16 2.09 3.03 -3.09
C SER A 16 3.28 2.40 -3.81
N ALA A 17 3.42 2.63 -5.12
CA ALA A 17 4.53 2.11 -5.91
C ALA A 17 5.89 2.72 -5.49
N LEU A 18 5.95 4.03 -5.22
CA LEU A 18 7.16 4.69 -4.74
C LEU A 18 7.56 4.20 -3.34
N VAL A 19 6.59 4.01 -2.45
CA VAL A 19 6.82 3.42 -1.13
C VAL A 19 7.34 1.99 -1.24
N LEU A 20 6.80 1.16 -2.14
CA LEU A 20 7.37 -0.17 -2.41
C LEU A 20 8.80 -0.11 -2.87
N LEU A 21 9.11 0.76 -3.84
CA LEU A 21 10.45 0.88 -4.37
C LEU A 21 11.44 1.29 -3.28
N ALA A 22 11.10 2.31 -2.49
CA ALA A 22 11.93 2.77 -1.38
C ALA A 22 12.14 1.66 -0.34
N LEU A 23 11.10 0.88 -0.03
CA LEU A 23 11.18 -0.21 0.93
C LEU A 23 11.88 -1.45 0.37
N CYS A 24 11.77 -1.76 -0.91
CA CYS A 24 12.56 -2.80 -1.57
C CYS A 24 14.05 -2.43 -1.60
N LEU A 25 14.38 -1.16 -1.81
CA LEU A 25 15.76 -0.67 -1.75
C LEU A 25 16.32 -0.69 -0.31
N GLY A 26 15.50 -0.32 0.67
CA GLY A 26 15.85 -0.40 2.09
C GLY A 26 15.96 -1.84 2.61
N ALA A 27 15.05 -2.73 2.19
CA ALA A 27 15.05 -4.14 2.58
C ALA A 27 16.25 -4.91 2.02
N GLN A 28 16.77 -4.52 0.85
CA GLN A 28 18.03 -5.05 0.34
C GLN A 28 19.24 -4.66 1.19
N ASN A 29 19.13 -3.58 1.99
CA ASN A 29 20.15 -3.18 2.96
C ASN A 29 20.00 -3.85 4.34
N LEU A 30 18.91 -4.60 4.57
CA LEU A 30 18.68 -5.26 5.85
C LEU A 30 19.21 -6.70 5.78
N ASP A 31 20.13 -7.03 6.69
CA ASP A 31 20.66 -8.38 6.86
C ASP A 31 19.67 -9.30 7.60
N GLU A 32 18.70 -8.69 8.30
CA GLU A 32 17.72 -9.40 9.11
C GLU A 32 16.65 -10.08 8.25
N ARG A 33 16.48 -11.39 8.46
CA ARG A 33 15.53 -12.24 7.75
C ARG A 33 14.48 -12.79 8.71
N VAL A 34 13.22 -12.72 8.30
CA VAL A 34 12.07 -13.20 9.07
C VAL A 34 11.32 -14.26 8.27
N SER A 35 11.07 -15.39 8.91
CA SER A 35 10.14 -16.40 8.40
C SER A 35 8.72 -16.11 8.91
N LEU A 36 7.80 -15.86 7.98
CA LEU A 36 6.38 -15.66 8.29
C LEU A 36 5.68 -17.02 8.43
N ASN A 37 4.89 -17.19 9.48
CA ASN A 37 3.94 -18.30 9.57
C ASN A 37 2.58 -17.84 9.05
N LEU A 38 2.18 -18.32 7.87
CA LEU A 38 0.94 -17.92 7.21
C LEU A 38 -0.23 -18.87 7.52
N GLY A 39 -0.10 -19.72 8.53
CA GLY A 39 -1.10 -20.71 8.93
C GLY A 39 -1.15 -21.97 8.04
N LEU A 40 -0.74 -21.88 6.77
CA LEU A 40 -0.58 -23.02 5.84
C LEU A 40 0.85 -23.60 5.83
N GLY A 41 1.78 -22.96 6.55
CA GLY A 41 3.19 -23.31 6.59
C GLY A 41 4.07 -22.10 6.91
N ARG A 42 5.37 -22.34 7.14
CA ARG A 42 6.37 -21.28 7.22
C ARG A 42 6.78 -20.86 5.82
N SER A 43 6.76 -19.55 5.59
CA SER A 43 7.36 -18.94 4.41
C SER A 43 8.89 -19.00 4.50
N THR A 44 9.55 -18.97 3.34
CA THR A 44 11.00 -18.79 3.24
C THR A 44 11.44 -17.53 3.98
N GLU A 45 12.70 -17.46 4.40
CA GLU A 45 13.27 -16.30 5.08
C GLU A 45 13.20 -15.07 4.18
N LEU A 46 12.26 -14.17 4.48
CA LEU A 46 12.04 -12.94 3.75
C LEU A 46 12.71 -11.78 4.49
N PRO A 47 13.30 -10.80 3.77
CA PRO A 47 13.81 -9.58 4.39
C PRO A 47 12.70 -8.86 5.15
N THR A 48 12.98 -8.41 6.37
CA THR A 48 11.97 -7.76 7.23
C THR A 48 11.32 -6.55 6.56
N GLY A 49 12.12 -5.77 5.81
CA GLY A 49 11.63 -4.62 5.05
C GLY A 49 10.66 -4.95 3.91
N PHE A 50 10.73 -6.16 3.34
CA PHE A 50 9.76 -6.61 2.32
C PHE A 50 8.37 -6.83 2.93
N VAL A 51 8.32 -7.47 4.10
CA VAL A 51 7.08 -7.73 4.84
C VAL A 51 6.40 -6.42 5.26
N VAL A 52 7.18 -5.50 5.84
CA VAL A 52 6.70 -4.16 6.21
C VAL A 52 6.23 -3.40 4.98
N GLY A 53 6.93 -3.51 3.84
CA GLY A 53 6.55 -2.87 2.59
C GLY A 53 5.21 -3.32 2.03
N ILE A 54 4.94 -4.62 2.02
CA ILE A 54 3.64 -5.14 1.57
C ILE A 54 2.50 -4.65 2.49
N ALA A 55 2.71 -4.68 3.82
CA ALA A 55 1.71 -4.21 4.77
C ALA A 55 1.39 -2.71 4.58
N LEU A 56 2.42 -1.89 4.35
CA LEU A 56 2.27 -0.45 4.14
C LEU A 56 1.50 -0.14 2.85
N VAL A 57 1.80 -0.84 1.76
CA VAL A 57 1.05 -0.70 0.50
C VAL A 57 -0.38 -1.14 0.62
N ALA A 58 -0.64 -2.27 1.26
CA ALA A 58 -2.00 -2.74 1.46
C ALA A 58 -2.83 -1.67 2.20
N GLY A 59 -2.25 -1.05 3.23
CA GLY A 59 -2.84 0.07 3.95
C GLY A 59 -3.04 1.32 3.08
N LEU A 60 -2.01 1.74 2.33
CA LEU A 60 -2.06 2.94 1.49
C LEU A 60 -3.06 2.80 0.33
N PHE A 61 -3.12 1.62 -0.29
CA PHE A 61 -4.06 1.30 -1.36
C PHE A 61 -5.50 1.26 -0.85
N SER A 62 -5.75 0.56 0.26
CA SER A 62 -7.07 0.47 0.88
C SER A 62 -7.57 1.85 1.37
N GLY A 63 -6.73 2.59 2.08
CA GLY A 63 -7.04 3.94 2.57
C GLY A 63 -7.22 4.95 1.43
N GLY A 64 -6.40 4.88 0.38
CA GLY A 64 -6.51 5.73 -0.80
C GLY A 64 -7.81 5.51 -1.58
N MET A 65 -8.23 4.25 -1.76
CA MET A 65 -9.52 3.92 -2.35
C MET A 65 -10.68 4.37 -1.47
N GLY A 66 -10.61 4.14 -0.15
CA GLY A 66 -11.63 4.60 0.80
C GLY A 66 -11.80 6.11 0.77
N ALA A 67 -10.70 6.87 0.82
CA ALA A 67 -10.71 8.33 0.72
C ALA A 67 -11.27 8.82 -0.62
N ALA A 68 -10.91 8.17 -1.74
CA ALA A 68 -11.43 8.51 -3.06
C ALA A 68 -12.95 8.28 -3.15
N LEU A 69 -13.45 7.18 -2.58
CA LEU A 69 -14.88 6.87 -2.52
C LEU A 69 -15.64 7.82 -1.61
N VAL A 70 -15.11 8.14 -0.42
CA VAL A 70 -15.72 9.11 0.52
C VAL A 70 -15.78 10.51 -0.10
N LEU A 71 -14.69 10.99 -0.72
CA LEU A 71 -14.68 12.29 -1.40
C LEU A 71 -15.57 12.32 -2.65
N SER A 72 -15.85 11.17 -3.26
CA SER A 72 -16.75 11.07 -4.42
C SER A 72 -18.21 11.01 -3.98
N GLY A 73 -18.53 10.26 -2.91
CA GLY A 73 -19.89 10.15 -2.36
C GLY A 73 -20.33 11.37 -1.53
N GLY A 74 -19.40 12.04 -0.85
CA GLY A 74 -19.67 13.29 -0.13
C GLY A 74 -19.96 14.47 -1.05
N SER A 75 -19.50 14.41 -2.31
CA SER A 75 -19.79 15.45 -3.30
C SER A 75 -21.16 15.28 -3.98
N ASP A 76 -21.82 14.13 -3.83
CA ASP A 76 -23.20 13.85 -4.30
C ASP A 76 -24.24 14.37 -3.30
N ARG A 77 -23.85 14.49 -2.03
CA ARG A 77 -24.60 15.19 -0.98
C ARG A 77 -24.17 16.66 -0.96
N GLY A 78 -24.69 17.45 -1.88
CA GLY A 78 -24.50 18.91 -1.88
C GLY A 78 -24.90 19.54 -0.55
N VAL A 79 -23.90 19.96 0.21
CA VAL A 79 -23.98 21.05 1.20
C VAL A 79 -22.97 22.09 0.74
#